data_AF-A0A353JY39-F1
#
_entry.id   AF-A0A353JY39-F1
#
_cell.length_a   1.000
_cell.length_b   1.000
_cell.length_c   1.000
_cell.angle_alpha   90.00
_cell.angle_beta   90.00
_cell.angle_gamma   90.00
#
_symmetry.space_group_name_H-M   'P 1'
#
loop_
_entity.id
_entity.type
_entity.pdbx_description
1 polymer ?
#
loop_
_entity_poly.entity_id
_entity_poly.type
_entity_poly.pdbx_seq_one_letter_code
_entity_poly.pdbx_strand_id
1 'polypeptide(L)'
;MENKKMSTGLKVIIVAGICLLSVYIAYSFTINKEDNAYINSLYKYKQKVDAINKTVVNTLNNIDSLDTNDEKNINDIKQKLSASLSDIQNVLTNVNKIKAPVRYENQFNLYVKGIESNKNFINQITLILNNSKSNDVGNAVETANKYIDESKKYYEASKLKKVYIEIPAPMYSIPDKISKYAFKVLSEYQSKSLLLEQCTSYFDNMDNLLSEFKGVKTSLNSNYLNLVNNETSFDEVYIAIEKKLIEINGLQDIYNNISVPASLANNHKMFDNILKSYTNYCMDFKNTVTKFEENFSQDNSSEIKKLFESLEKNYDSTDKSFNDYINNYDGNKAFYTDITNL
;
A
#
# COMPACT_ATOMS: atom_id res chain seq x y z
N MET A 1 -78.04 -16.20 66.69
CA MET A 1 -76.85 -15.48 66.20
C MET A 1 -77.31 -14.20 65.53
N GLU A 2 -77.16 -13.05 66.20
CA GLU A 2 -77.53 -11.75 65.63
C GLU A 2 -76.59 -11.38 64.48
N ASN A 3 -77.14 -11.26 63.27
CA ASN A 3 -76.44 -10.65 62.15
C ASN A 3 -76.30 -9.15 62.43
N LYS A 4 -75.17 -8.73 63.03
CA LYS A 4 -74.81 -7.30 63.17
C LYS A 4 -74.82 -6.68 61.78
N LYS A 5 -75.88 -5.92 61.45
CA LYS A 5 -75.97 -5.15 60.20
C LYS A 5 -74.78 -4.19 60.17
N MET A 6 -73.82 -4.51 59.31
CA MET A 6 -72.66 -3.70 59.02
C MET A 6 -73.09 -2.26 58.71
N SER A 7 -72.55 -1.28 59.45
CA SER A 7 -72.92 0.12 59.26
C SER A 7 -72.62 0.55 57.82
N THR A 8 -73.48 1.38 57.25
CA THR A 8 -73.35 1.85 55.86
C THR A 8 -71.96 2.43 55.56
N GLY A 9 -71.34 3.10 56.55
CA GLY A 9 -69.98 3.63 56.42
C GLY A 9 -68.89 2.57 56.24
N LEU A 10 -68.98 1.43 56.93
CA LEU A 10 -68.00 0.34 56.81
C LEU A 10 -68.10 -0.35 55.43
N LYS A 11 -69.30 -0.42 54.84
CA LYS A 11 -69.48 -0.94 53.47
C LYS A 11 -68.83 -0.03 52.42
N VAL A 12 -68.97 1.29 52.57
CA VAL A 12 -68.35 2.27 51.67
C VAL A 12 -66.83 2.19 51.70
N ILE A 13 -66.23 2.05 52.89
CA ILE A 13 -64.76 1.91 53.05
C ILE A 13 -64.25 0.64 52.35
N ILE A 14 -64.94 -0.49 52.49
CA ILE A 14 -64.53 -1.75 51.83
C ILE A 14 -64.62 -1.62 50.31
N VAL A 15 -65.70 -1.04 49.78
CA VAL A 15 -65.85 -0.83 48.33
C VAL A 15 -64.76 0.10 47.80
N ALA A 16 -64.48 1.22 48.49
CA ALA A 16 -63.40 2.13 48.12
C ALA A 16 -62.02 1.44 48.15
N GLY A 17 -61.76 0.61 49.18
CA GLY A 17 -60.54 -0.20 49.27
C GLY A 17 -60.38 -1.20 48.14
N ILE A 18 -61.46 -1.91 47.78
CA ILE A 18 -61.46 -2.84 46.64
C ILE A 18 -61.20 -2.08 45.32
N CYS A 19 -61.87 -0.94 45.09
CA CYS A 19 -61.66 -0.12 43.91
C CYS A 19 -60.20 0.36 43.80
N LEU A 20 -59.60 0.85 44.89
CA LEU A 20 -58.20 1.28 44.91
C LEU A 20 -57.24 0.11 44.63
N LEU A 21 -57.50 -1.07 45.21
CA LEU A 21 -56.71 -2.26 44.95
C LEU A 21 -56.84 -2.73 43.48
N SER A 22 -58.05 -2.71 42.91
CA SER A 22 -58.27 -3.04 41.51
C SER A 22 -57.56 -2.08 40.56
N VAL A 23 -57.58 -0.77 40.85
CA VAL A 23 -56.85 0.24 40.08
C VAL A 23 -55.34 0.02 40.18
N TYR A 24 -54.82 -0.26 41.38
CA TYR A 24 -53.40 -0.57 41.59
C TYR A 24 -52.97 -1.83 40.82
N ILE A 25 -53.76 -2.90 40.90
CA ILE A 25 -53.50 -4.16 40.17
C ILE A 25 -53.50 -3.88 38.66
N ALA A 26 -54.53 -3.23 38.12
CA ALA A 26 -54.63 -2.89 36.70
C ALA A 26 -53.46 -2.01 36.23
N TYR A 27 -53.07 -1.01 37.04
CA TYR A 27 -51.91 -0.17 36.78
C TYR A 27 -50.60 -0.98 36.74
N SER A 28 -50.39 -1.86 37.73
CA SER A 28 -49.20 -2.73 37.80
C SER A 28 -49.11 -3.70 36.62
N PHE A 29 -50.24 -4.28 36.20
CA PHE A 29 -50.30 -5.16 35.02
C PHE A 29 -49.99 -4.41 33.73
N THR A 30 -50.53 -3.19 33.59
CA THR A 30 -50.31 -2.35 32.40
C THR A 30 -48.84 -1.94 32.29
N ILE A 31 -48.25 -1.46 33.39
CA ILE A 31 -46.82 -1.13 33.45
C ILE A 31 -45.96 -2.34 33.10
N ASN A 32 -46.20 -3.48 33.77
CA ASN A 32 -45.44 -4.71 33.50
C ASN A 32 -45.54 -5.14 32.03
N LYS A 33 -46.69 -4.95 31.38
CA LYS A 33 -46.87 -5.24 29.95
C LYS A 33 -46.06 -4.29 29.07
N GLU A 34 -46.11 -2.98 29.34
CA GLU A 34 -45.35 -1.97 28.60
C GLU A 34 -43.83 -2.19 28.75
N ASP A 35 -43.37 -2.51 29.96
CA ASP A 35 -41.97 -2.81 30.25
C ASP A 35 -41.50 -4.06 29.53
N ASN A 36 -42.31 -5.12 29.54
CA ASN A 36 -42.00 -6.34 28.82
C ASN A 36 -41.95 -6.10 27.31
N ALA A 37 -42.85 -5.30 26.75
CA ALA A 37 -42.83 -4.93 25.33
C ALA A 37 -41.58 -4.13 24.96
N TYR A 38 -41.19 -3.17 25.80
CA TYR A 38 -39.96 -2.40 25.66
C TYR A 38 -38.70 -3.29 25.73
N ILE A 39 -38.59 -4.13 26.77
CA ILE A 39 -37.47 -5.06 26.95
C ILE A 39 -37.37 -6.04 25.77
N ASN A 40 -38.49 -6.60 25.31
CA ASN A 40 -38.51 -7.51 24.16
C ASN A 40 -38.08 -6.82 22.86
N SER A 41 -38.44 -5.54 22.69
CA SER A 41 -38.01 -4.75 21.54
C SER A 41 -36.49 -4.58 21.53
N LEU A 42 -35.89 -4.23 22.67
CA LEU A 42 -34.43 -4.15 22.80
C LEU A 42 -33.74 -5.51 22.64
N TYR A 43 -34.36 -6.59 23.12
CA TYR A 43 -33.82 -7.94 22.98
C TYR A 43 -33.62 -8.34 21.52
N LYS A 44 -34.56 -7.98 20.63
CA LYS A 44 -34.44 -8.19 19.18
C LYS A 44 -33.21 -7.50 18.60
N TYR A 45 -32.92 -6.27 19.02
CA TYR A 45 -31.74 -5.53 18.55
C TYR A 45 -30.45 -6.07 19.15
N LYS A 46 -30.46 -6.49 20.42
CA LYS A 46 -29.36 -7.21 21.06
C LYS A 46 -28.95 -8.44 20.23
N GLN A 47 -29.90 -9.27 19.83
CA GLN A 47 -29.61 -10.45 18.98
C GLN A 47 -28.97 -10.09 17.64
N LYS A 48 -29.38 -8.97 17.02
CA LYS A 48 -28.78 -8.49 15.78
C LYS A 48 -27.35 -8.02 15.99
N VAL A 49 -27.09 -7.24 17.04
CA VAL A 49 -25.72 -6.78 17.35
C VAL A 49 -24.80 -7.96 17.66
N ASP A 50 -25.25 -8.94 18.44
CA ASP A 50 -24.44 -10.15 18.70
C ASP A 50 -24.10 -10.91 17.41
N ALA A 51 -25.05 -11.04 16.49
CA ALA A 51 -24.83 -11.67 15.20
C ALA A 51 -23.81 -10.91 14.36
N ILE A 52 -23.90 -9.58 14.32
CA ILE A 52 -22.93 -8.71 13.62
C ILE A 52 -21.53 -8.88 14.23
N ASN A 53 -21.41 -8.82 15.56
CA ASN A 53 -20.12 -9.01 16.24
C ASN A 53 -19.50 -10.37 15.93
N LYS A 54 -20.32 -11.43 15.89
CA LYS A 54 -19.87 -12.77 15.49
C LYS A 54 -19.39 -12.80 14.04
N THR A 55 -20.10 -12.16 13.12
CA THR A 55 -19.67 -12.03 11.72
C THR A 55 -18.33 -11.30 11.61
N VAL A 56 -18.15 -10.19 12.32
CA VAL A 56 -16.89 -9.42 12.35
C VAL A 56 -15.75 -10.29 12.86
N VAL A 57 -15.95 -10.99 13.99
CA VAL A 57 -14.95 -11.92 14.55
C VAL A 57 -14.58 -13.01 13.54
N ASN A 58 -15.57 -13.67 12.94
CA ASN A 58 -15.31 -14.74 11.97
C ASN A 58 -14.58 -14.23 10.72
N THR A 59 -14.91 -13.02 10.27
CA THR A 59 -14.31 -12.38 9.09
C THR A 59 -12.84 -12.03 9.33
N LEU A 60 -12.49 -11.61 10.55
CA LEU A 60 -11.16 -11.11 10.90
C LEU A 60 -10.30 -12.07 11.71
N ASN A 61 -10.79 -13.29 11.99
CA ASN A 61 -10.11 -14.19 12.91
C ASN A 61 -8.66 -14.52 12.52
N ASN A 62 -8.36 -14.53 11.22
CA ASN A 62 -7.05 -14.92 10.67
C ASN A 62 -6.42 -13.83 9.78
N ILE A 63 -6.83 -12.57 9.93
CA ILE A 63 -6.33 -11.47 9.07
C ILE A 63 -4.81 -11.29 9.21
N ASP A 64 -4.25 -11.55 10.39
CA ASP A 64 -2.82 -11.42 10.68
C ASP A 64 -1.94 -12.48 10.01
N SER A 65 -2.53 -13.60 9.59
CA SER A 65 -1.83 -14.66 8.84
C SER A 65 -2.00 -14.55 7.33
N LEU A 66 -2.75 -13.56 6.83
CA LEU A 66 -3.09 -13.49 5.42
C LEU A 66 -1.88 -13.09 4.55
N ASP A 67 -1.82 -13.66 3.35
CA ASP A 67 -0.89 -13.19 2.32
C ASP A 67 -1.35 -11.82 1.83
N THR A 68 -0.43 -10.85 1.82
CA THR A 68 -0.68 -9.48 1.39
C THR A 68 -1.00 -9.38 -0.09
N ASN A 69 -0.59 -10.37 -0.89
CA ASN A 69 -0.86 -10.45 -2.33
C ASN A 69 -2.19 -11.14 -2.66
N ASP A 70 -2.91 -11.69 -1.67
CA ASP A 70 -4.21 -12.33 -1.90
C ASP A 70 -5.34 -11.30 -1.96
N GLU A 71 -5.37 -10.55 -3.07
CA GLU A 71 -6.34 -9.48 -3.29
C GLU A 71 -7.79 -9.97 -3.23
N LYS A 72 -8.04 -11.21 -3.66
CA LYS A 72 -9.39 -11.80 -3.66
C LYS A 72 -9.91 -11.94 -2.23
N ASN A 73 -9.11 -12.53 -1.34
CA ASN A 73 -9.52 -12.70 0.05
C ASN A 73 -9.62 -11.35 0.77
N ILE A 74 -8.70 -10.41 0.51
CA ILE A 74 -8.79 -9.06 1.07
C ILE A 74 -10.06 -8.33 0.65
N ASN A 75 -10.43 -8.43 -0.63
CA ASN A 75 -11.64 -7.80 -1.13
C ASN A 75 -12.91 -8.44 -0.54
N ASP A 76 -12.96 -9.76 -0.36
CA ASP A 76 -14.06 -10.44 0.32
C ASP A 76 -14.19 -9.98 1.79
N ILE A 77 -13.08 -9.86 2.51
CA ILE A 77 -13.06 -9.32 3.88
C ILE A 77 -13.61 -7.89 3.92
N LYS A 78 -13.14 -7.02 3.01
CA LYS A 78 -13.61 -5.62 2.91
C LYS A 78 -15.11 -5.54 2.65
N GLN A 79 -15.65 -6.40 1.78
CA GLN A 79 -17.08 -6.47 1.49
C GLN A 79 -17.88 -6.92 2.71
N LYS A 80 -17.45 -7.98 3.41
CA LYS A 80 -18.11 -8.48 4.63
C LYS A 80 -18.11 -7.46 5.77
N LEU A 81 -17.02 -6.71 5.94
CA LEU A 81 -16.96 -5.61 6.92
C LEU A 81 -17.89 -4.46 6.54
N SER A 82 -17.92 -4.08 5.26
CA SER A 82 -18.82 -3.03 4.77
C SER A 82 -20.30 -3.41 4.99
N ALA A 83 -20.65 -4.67 4.76
CA ALA A 83 -21.98 -5.20 5.07
C ALA A 83 -22.28 -5.14 6.58
N SER A 84 -21.34 -5.58 7.42
CA SER A 84 -21.47 -5.52 8.89
C SER A 84 -21.65 -4.08 9.40
N LEU A 85 -20.94 -3.12 8.80
CA LEU A 85 -21.06 -1.69 9.10
C LEU A 85 -22.45 -1.13 8.73
N SER A 86 -22.97 -1.52 7.56
CA SER A 86 -24.33 -1.17 7.14
C SER A 86 -25.38 -1.76 8.09
N ASP A 87 -25.22 -3.03 8.48
CA ASP A 87 -26.15 -3.70 9.38
C ASP A 87 -26.19 -3.06 10.77
N ILE A 88 -25.04 -2.71 11.36
CA ILE A 88 -25.02 -2.05 12.67
C ILE A 88 -25.56 -0.62 12.60
N GLN A 89 -25.31 0.10 11.51
CA GLN A 89 -25.91 1.42 11.27
C GLN A 89 -27.44 1.35 11.14
N ASN A 90 -27.96 0.30 10.48
CA ASN A 90 -29.39 0.02 10.40
C ASN A 90 -30.00 -0.33 11.76
N VAL A 91 -29.26 -1.08 12.60
CA VAL A 91 -29.66 -1.34 13.99
C VAL A 91 -29.75 -0.03 14.77
N LEU A 92 -28.69 0.79 14.76
CA LEU A 92 -28.64 2.08 15.47
C LEU A 92 -29.81 3.00 15.07
N THR A 93 -30.03 3.14 13.76
CA THR A 93 -31.12 3.97 13.21
C THR A 93 -32.49 3.52 13.69
N ASN A 94 -32.71 2.22 13.84
CA ASN A 94 -33.99 1.68 14.28
C ASN A 94 -34.16 1.68 15.80
N VAL A 95 -33.08 1.46 16.57
CA VAL A 95 -33.09 1.58 18.03
C VAL A 95 -33.44 3.01 18.44
N ASN A 96 -32.89 4.02 17.76
CA ASN A 96 -33.18 5.43 18.03
C ASN A 96 -34.65 5.84 17.84
N LYS A 97 -35.48 5.00 17.20
CA LYS A 97 -36.93 5.22 17.05
C LYS A 97 -37.73 4.71 18.26
N ILE A 98 -37.11 3.96 19.17
CA ILE A 98 -37.77 3.43 20.36
C ILE A 98 -37.91 4.54 21.40
N LYS A 99 -39.12 4.68 21.96
CA LYS A 99 -39.36 5.56 23.10
C LYS A 99 -39.11 4.79 24.40
N ALA A 100 -38.08 5.16 25.15
CA ALA A 100 -37.79 4.56 26.43
C ALA A 100 -38.77 5.04 27.52
N PRO A 101 -39.29 4.14 28.39
CA PRO A 101 -39.96 4.56 29.62
C PRO A 101 -39.00 5.36 30.51
N VAL A 102 -39.51 6.36 31.24
CA VAL A 102 -38.72 7.29 32.07
C VAL A 102 -37.71 6.56 32.96
N ARG A 103 -38.12 5.46 33.58
CA ARG A 103 -37.28 4.68 34.49
C ARG A 103 -36.10 3.94 33.83
N TYR A 104 -36.07 3.85 32.50
CA TYR A 104 -35.05 3.18 31.69
C TYR A 104 -34.27 4.13 30.77
N GLU A 105 -34.54 5.43 30.84
CA GLU A 105 -33.99 6.41 29.90
C GLU A 105 -32.45 6.45 29.93
N ASN A 106 -31.85 6.41 31.13
CA ASN A 106 -30.40 6.39 31.26
C ASN A 106 -29.78 5.11 30.66
N GLN A 107 -30.33 3.93 30.99
CA GLN A 107 -29.86 2.66 30.45
C GLN A 107 -30.04 2.60 28.93
N PHE A 108 -31.13 3.15 28.40
CA PHE A 108 -31.35 3.26 26.96
C PHE A 108 -30.29 4.13 26.28
N ASN A 109 -29.99 5.31 26.84
CA ASN A 109 -28.96 6.19 26.30
C ASN A 109 -27.58 5.52 26.28
N LEU A 110 -27.25 4.77 27.34
CA LEU A 110 -26.01 3.98 27.39
C LEU A 110 -26.02 2.83 26.37
N TYR A 111 -27.15 2.15 26.18
CA TYR A 111 -27.32 1.10 25.17
C TYR A 111 -27.07 1.63 23.75
N VAL A 112 -27.65 2.78 23.42
CA VAL A 112 -27.44 3.47 22.13
C VAL A 112 -25.98 3.85 21.94
N LYS A 113 -25.33 4.45 22.96
CA LYS A 113 -23.90 4.78 22.91
C LYS A 113 -23.02 3.55 22.71
N GLY A 114 -23.35 2.41 23.33
CA GLY A 114 -22.64 1.15 23.10
C GLY A 114 -22.72 0.68 21.65
N ILE A 115 -23.91 0.77 21.01
CA ILE A 115 -24.08 0.45 19.59
C ILE A 115 -23.31 1.42 18.71
N GLU A 116 -23.32 2.71 19.04
CA GLU A 116 -22.58 3.74 18.31
C GLU A 116 -21.07 3.54 18.38
N SER A 117 -20.50 3.32 19.57
CA SER A 117 -19.08 3.00 19.72
C SER A 117 -18.71 1.70 18.98
N ASN A 118 -19.58 0.68 18.99
CA ASN A 118 -19.33 -0.57 18.28
C ASN A 118 -19.33 -0.39 16.76
N LYS A 119 -20.24 0.45 16.24
CA LYS A 119 -20.21 0.87 14.84
C LYS A 119 -18.90 1.58 14.51
N ASN A 120 -18.47 2.52 15.36
CA ASN A 120 -17.24 3.27 15.16
C ASN A 120 -16.01 2.36 15.17
N PHE A 121 -16.00 1.33 16.02
CA PHE A 121 -15.00 0.26 15.99
C PHE A 121 -14.96 -0.44 14.63
N ILE A 122 -16.09 -0.97 14.15
CA ILE A 122 -16.15 -1.68 12.84
C ILE A 122 -15.70 -0.75 11.69
N ASN A 123 -16.11 0.52 11.73
CA ASN A 123 -15.70 1.52 10.76
C ASN A 123 -14.18 1.76 10.80
N GLN A 124 -13.60 1.93 11.99
CA GLN A 124 -12.16 2.18 12.14
C GLN A 124 -11.33 1.00 11.63
N ILE A 125 -11.73 -0.23 11.95
CA ILE A 125 -11.12 -1.45 11.43
C ILE A 125 -11.20 -1.50 9.89
N THR A 126 -12.34 -1.11 9.31
CA THR A 126 -12.51 -1.02 7.85
C THR A 126 -11.57 0.02 7.23
N LEU A 127 -11.41 1.19 7.87
CA LEU A 127 -10.51 2.25 7.41
C LEU A 127 -9.05 1.81 7.45
N ILE A 128 -8.62 1.09 8.50
CA ILE A 128 -7.26 0.52 8.57
C ILE A 128 -7.02 -0.43 7.40
N LEU A 129 -7.97 -1.34 7.11
CA LEU A 129 -7.83 -2.29 6.01
C LEU A 129 -7.78 -1.64 4.63
N ASN A 130 -8.52 -0.56 4.44
CA ASN A 130 -8.55 0.18 3.18
C ASN A 130 -7.31 1.05 2.99
N ASN A 131 -6.65 1.46 4.07
CA ASN A 131 -5.49 2.35 4.08
C ASN A 131 -4.27 1.70 4.74
N SER A 132 -4.06 0.40 4.49
CA SER A 132 -2.99 -0.39 5.12
C SER A 132 -1.57 0.07 4.75
N LYS A 133 -1.43 0.90 3.71
CA LYS A 133 -0.17 1.53 3.29
C LYS A 133 0.10 2.88 3.97
N SER A 134 -0.77 3.32 4.91
CA SER A 134 -0.61 4.60 5.62
C SER A 134 0.40 4.50 6.76
N ASN A 135 1.13 5.57 7.03
CA ASN A 135 1.98 5.69 8.21
C ASN A 135 1.18 5.89 9.52
N ASP A 136 -0.12 6.19 9.43
CA ASP A 136 -0.99 6.45 10.59
C ASP A 136 -1.65 5.19 11.17
N VAL A 137 -1.23 3.98 10.77
CA VAL A 137 -1.80 2.71 11.24
C VAL A 137 -1.80 2.61 12.78
N GLY A 138 -0.73 3.07 13.45
CA GLY A 138 -0.66 3.05 14.92
C GLY A 138 -1.77 3.86 15.59
N ASN A 139 -1.93 5.13 15.22
CA ASN A 139 -2.98 6.02 15.74
C ASN A 139 -4.39 5.48 15.44
N ALA A 140 -4.56 4.88 14.26
CA ALA A 140 -5.82 4.27 13.85
C ALA A 140 -6.18 3.05 14.71
N VAL A 141 -5.18 2.24 15.10
CA VAL A 141 -5.34 1.07 16.00
C VAL A 141 -5.68 1.52 17.42
N GLU A 142 -5.02 2.55 17.95
CA GLU A 142 -5.37 3.12 19.26
C GLU A 142 -6.82 3.62 19.29
N THR A 143 -7.26 4.26 18.20
CA THR A 143 -8.65 4.70 18.05
C THR A 143 -9.63 3.51 18.04
N ALA A 144 -9.28 2.41 17.37
CA ALA A 144 -10.10 1.19 17.40
C ALA A 144 -10.17 0.58 18.81
N ASN A 145 -9.04 0.50 19.53
CA ASN A 145 -8.99 0.05 20.92
C ASN A 145 -9.91 0.88 21.83
N LYS A 146 -9.84 2.22 21.70
CA LYS A 146 -10.74 3.12 22.42
C LYS A 146 -12.21 2.81 22.15
N TYR A 147 -12.60 2.63 20.88
CA TYR A 147 -14.01 2.37 20.55
C TYR A 147 -14.52 1.01 21.07
N ILE A 148 -13.70 -0.05 21.06
CA ILE A 148 -14.13 -1.34 21.61
C ILE A 148 -14.25 -1.29 23.15
N ASP A 149 -13.36 -0.58 23.82
CA ASP A 149 -13.42 -0.37 25.28
C ASP A 149 -14.63 0.47 25.68
N GLU A 150 -14.91 1.56 24.95
CA GLU A 150 -16.12 2.35 25.14
C GLU A 150 -17.38 1.51 24.93
N SER A 151 -17.41 0.67 23.90
CA SER A 151 -18.53 -0.24 23.62
C SER A 151 -18.80 -1.16 24.80
N LYS A 152 -17.75 -1.81 25.33
CA LYS A 152 -17.83 -2.68 26.50
C LYS A 152 -18.38 -1.91 27.71
N LYS A 153 -17.78 -0.77 28.04
CA LYS A 153 -18.18 0.09 29.17
C LYS A 153 -19.66 0.47 29.08
N TYR A 154 -20.11 0.90 27.91
CA TYR A 154 -21.51 1.31 27.73
C TYR A 154 -22.47 0.12 27.79
N TYR A 155 -22.13 -1.03 27.21
CA TYR A 155 -22.96 -2.22 27.30
C TYR A 155 -23.09 -2.75 28.73
N GLU A 156 -21.99 -2.79 29.50
CA GLU A 156 -21.98 -3.13 30.93
C GLU A 156 -22.87 -2.19 31.74
N ALA A 157 -22.79 -0.88 31.51
CA ALA A 157 -23.60 0.11 32.21
C ALA A 157 -25.08 0.13 31.78
N SER A 158 -25.40 -0.37 30.58
CA SER A 158 -26.77 -0.41 30.03
C SER A 158 -27.58 -1.65 30.42
N LYS A 159 -27.01 -2.55 31.23
CA LYS A 159 -27.55 -3.89 31.48
C LYS A 159 -28.99 -3.85 32.01
N LEU A 160 -29.88 -4.51 31.29
CA LEU A 160 -31.28 -4.75 31.68
C LEU A 160 -31.57 -6.26 31.68
N LYS A 161 -32.67 -6.67 32.32
CA LYS A 161 -33.10 -8.08 32.33
C LYS A 161 -33.25 -8.58 30.89
N LYS A 162 -32.51 -9.63 30.53
CA LYS A 162 -32.42 -10.24 29.17
C LYS A 162 -31.76 -9.37 28.09
N VAL A 163 -31.51 -8.09 28.33
CA VAL A 163 -30.94 -7.15 27.35
C VAL A 163 -29.57 -6.75 27.84
N TYR A 164 -28.58 -7.50 27.38
CA TYR A 164 -27.17 -7.28 27.64
C TYR A 164 -26.40 -7.76 26.41
N ILE A 165 -25.74 -6.84 25.71
CA ILE A 165 -24.85 -7.18 24.60
C ILE A 165 -23.48 -7.49 25.20
N GLU A 166 -22.94 -8.66 24.89
CA GLU A 166 -21.60 -9.04 25.31
C GLU A 166 -20.69 -8.95 24.09
N ILE A 167 -19.63 -8.16 24.19
CA ILE A 167 -18.58 -8.14 23.17
C ILE A 167 -17.85 -9.49 23.23
N PRO A 168 -17.83 -10.28 22.14
CA PRO A 168 -17.12 -11.54 22.13
C PRO A 168 -15.63 -11.35 22.44
N ALA A 169 -15.06 -12.21 23.29
CA ALA A 169 -13.65 -12.11 23.70
C ALA A 169 -12.65 -11.98 22.52
N PRO A 170 -12.82 -12.67 21.38
CA PRO A 170 -11.91 -12.48 20.23
C PRO A 170 -11.92 -11.06 19.65
N MET A 171 -12.99 -10.28 19.84
CA MET A 171 -13.15 -8.94 19.26
C MET A 171 -12.14 -7.94 19.83
N TYR A 172 -11.71 -8.12 21.08
CA TYR A 172 -10.66 -7.32 21.70
C TYR A 172 -9.27 -7.56 21.08
N SER A 173 -9.05 -8.71 20.42
CA SER A 173 -7.78 -9.01 19.75
C SER A 173 -7.70 -8.51 18.30
N ILE A 174 -8.83 -8.06 17.74
CA ILE A 174 -8.92 -7.64 16.33
C ILE A 174 -8.02 -6.43 16.01
N PRO A 175 -7.95 -5.36 16.85
CA PRO A 175 -7.02 -4.26 16.62
C PRO A 175 -5.58 -4.70 16.43
N ASP A 176 -5.10 -5.62 17.26
CA ASP A 176 -3.73 -6.13 17.16
C ASP A 176 -3.53 -6.98 15.90
N LYS A 177 -4.50 -7.83 15.54
CA LYS A 177 -4.42 -8.65 14.33
C LYS A 177 -4.40 -7.79 13.07
N ILE A 178 -5.27 -6.79 12.99
CA ILE A 178 -5.30 -5.90 11.83
C ILE A 178 -4.06 -5.01 11.76
N SER A 179 -3.54 -4.60 12.92
CA SER A 179 -2.28 -3.86 13.04
C SER A 179 -1.12 -4.65 12.43
N LYS A 180 -0.96 -5.92 12.82
CA LYS A 180 0.06 -6.81 12.25
C LYS A 180 -0.03 -6.92 10.74
N TYR A 181 -1.24 -7.15 10.21
CA TYR A 181 -1.47 -7.20 8.77
C TYR A 181 -1.11 -5.87 8.09
N ALA A 182 -1.60 -4.74 8.61
CA ALA A 182 -1.35 -3.43 8.02
C ALA A 182 0.15 -3.06 8.04
N PHE A 183 0.86 -3.32 9.13
CA PHE A 183 2.31 -3.09 9.19
C PHE A 183 3.09 -4.00 8.23
N LYS A 184 2.65 -5.24 8.00
CA LYS A 184 3.23 -6.10 6.97
C LYS A 184 3.07 -5.48 5.58
N VAL A 185 1.87 -5.04 5.22
CA VAL A 185 1.59 -4.36 3.94
C VAL A 185 2.42 -3.08 3.79
N LEU A 186 2.49 -2.26 4.85
CA LEU A 186 3.27 -1.02 4.85
C LEU A 186 4.76 -1.30 4.62
N SER A 187 5.33 -2.27 5.32
CA SER A 187 6.74 -2.64 5.19
C SER A 187 7.09 -3.12 3.78
N GLU A 188 6.24 -3.97 3.20
CA GLU A 188 6.40 -4.44 1.81
C GLU A 188 6.30 -3.26 0.82
N TYR A 189 5.34 -2.37 1.02
CA TYR A 189 5.19 -1.18 0.18
C TYR A 189 6.40 -0.24 0.28
N GLN A 190 6.91 0.02 1.48
CA GLN A 190 8.10 0.84 1.70
C GLN A 190 9.34 0.22 1.05
N SER A 191 9.49 -1.10 1.14
CA SER A 191 10.61 -1.82 0.51
C SER A 191 10.56 -1.71 -1.02
N LYS A 192 9.37 -1.87 -1.61
CA LYS A 192 9.16 -1.66 -3.06
C LYS A 192 9.39 -0.22 -3.48
N SER A 193 8.93 0.74 -2.68
CA SER A 193 9.14 2.17 -2.94
C SER A 193 10.62 2.56 -2.90
N LEU A 194 11.39 2.01 -1.96
CA LEU A 194 12.83 2.24 -1.90
C LEU A 194 13.55 1.64 -3.12
N LEU A 195 13.17 0.42 -3.52
CA LEU A 195 13.73 -0.19 -4.72
C LEU A 195 13.38 0.60 -5.98
N LEU A 196 12.15 1.12 -6.09
CA LEU A 196 11.72 1.99 -7.18
C LEU A 196 12.57 3.27 -7.25
N GLU A 197 12.81 3.91 -6.12
CA GLU A 197 13.65 5.11 -6.04
C GLU A 197 15.08 4.82 -6.51
N GLN A 198 15.67 3.72 -6.05
CA GLN A 198 16.99 3.27 -6.47
C GLN A 198 17.06 2.98 -7.98
N CYS A 199 16.06 2.27 -8.52
CA CYS A 199 15.98 1.98 -9.95
C CYS A 199 15.78 3.26 -10.78
N THR A 200 14.89 4.15 -10.36
CA THR A 200 14.63 5.43 -11.05
C THR A 200 15.90 6.29 -11.11
N SER A 201 16.58 6.45 -9.97
CA SER A 201 17.85 7.18 -9.90
C SER A 201 18.93 6.56 -10.79
N TYR A 202 19.03 5.22 -10.84
CA TYR A 202 19.93 4.54 -11.77
C TYR A 202 19.59 4.88 -13.23
N PHE A 203 18.33 4.80 -13.64
CA PHE A 203 17.93 5.06 -15.02
C PHE A 203 18.14 6.53 -15.40
N ASP A 204 17.80 7.49 -14.53
CA ASP A 204 18.02 8.92 -14.79
C ASP A 204 19.50 9.24 -15.02
N ASN A 205 20.40 8.65 -14.20
CA ASN A 205 21.84 8.82 -14.38
C ASN A 205 22.35 8.15 -15.66
N MET A 206 21.85 6.95 -15.97
CA MET A 206 22.21 6.24 -17.19
C MET A 206 21.70 6.95 -18.45
N ASP A 207 20.49 7.51 -18.47
CA ASP A 207 19.95 8.24 -19.63
C ASP A 207 20.89 9.37 -20.06
N ASN A 208 21.37 10.16 -19.10
CA ASN A 208 22.33 11.24 -19.34
C ASN A 208 23.63 10.68 -19.93
N LEU A 209 24.18 9.64 -19.31
CA LEU A 209 25.40 8.98 -19.77
C LEU A 209 25.28 8.41 -21.19
N LEU A 210 24.14 7.78 -21.50
CA LEU A 210 23.86 7.19 -22.81
C LEU A 210 23.73 8.26 -23.90
N SER A 211 23.08 9.39 -23.57
CA SER A 211 22.96 10.54 -24.45
C SER A 211 24.33 11.14 -24.79
N GLU A 212 25.17 11.37 -23.78
CA GLU A 212 26.52 11.90 -23.97
C GLU A 212 27.40 10.92 -24.75
N PHE A 213 27.38 9.63 -24.39
CA PHE A 213 28.14 8.61 -25.12
C PHE A 213 27.71 8.50 -26.58
N LYS A 214 26.41 8.63 -26.89
CA LYS A 214 25.93 8.65 -28.28
C LYS A 214 26.55 9.80 -29.08
N GLY A 215 26.77 10.96 -28.46
CA GLY A 215 27.45 12.10 -29.08
C GLY A 215 28.94 11.88 -29.30
N VAL A 216 29.62 11.23 -28.34
CA VAL A 216 31.07 10.95 -28.40
C VAL A 216 31.38 9.78 -29.34
N LYS A 217 30.52 8.76 -29.41
CA LYS A 217 30.68 7.53 -30.19
C LYS A 217 30.46 7.76 -31.69
N THR A 218 31.46 8.33 -32.34
CA THR A 218 31.52 8.49 -33.80
C THR A 218 32.76 7.82 -34.39
N SER A 219 32.65 7.39 -35.65
CA SER A 219 33.75 6.76 -36.38
C SER A 219 34.85 7.76 -36.72
N LEU A 220 36.10 7.36 -36.49
CA LEU A 220 37.31 8.07 -36.91
C LEU A 220 37.72 7.72 -38.35
N ASN A 221 36.97 6.88 -39.07
CA ASN A 221 37.34 6.49 -40.45
C ASN A 221 37.42 7.71 -41.39
N SER A 222 36.60 8.74 -41.16
CA SER A 222 36.69 10.00 -41.90
C SER A 222 38.06 10.69 -41.75
N ASN A 223 38.68 10.64 -40.57
CA ASN A 223 40.03 11.15 -40.35
C ASN A 223 41.06 10.40 -41.18
N TYR A 224 40.93 9.06 -41.30
CA TYR A 224 41.80 8.26 -42.17
C TYR A 224 41.64 8.64 -43.65
N LEU A 225 40.42 8.74 -44.15
CA LEU A 225 40.15 9.13 -45.54
C LEU A 225 40.74 10.51 -45.86
N ASN A 226 40.56 11.47 -44.96
CA ASN A 226 41.10 12.81 -45.11
C ASN A 226 42.64 12.81 -45.10
N LEU A 227 43.28 11.97 -44.27
CA LEU A 227 44.75 11.81 -44.27
C LEU A 227 45.25 11.30 -45.63
N VAL A 228 44.60 10.27 -46.19
CA VAL A 228 44.99 9.69 -47.49
C VAL A 228 44.82 10.70 -48.63
N ASN A 229 43.81 11.58 -48.54
CA ASN A 229 43.55 12.61 -49.53
C ASN A 229 44.35 13.91 -49.32
N ASN A 230 45.22 13.98 -48.29
CA ASN A 230 45.93 15.19 -47.86
C ASN A 230 45.00 16.37 -47.50
N GLU A 231 43.80 16.08 -46.98
CA GLU A 231 42.81 17.08 -46.54
C GLU A 231 42.95 17.45 -45.05
N THR A 232 43.78 16.73 -44.30
CA THR A 232 44.09 16.98 -42.89
C THR A 232 45.52 16.55 -42.59
N SER A 233 46.11 17.03 -41.49
CA SER A 233 47.44 16.61 -41.03
C SER A 233 47.37 15.49 -39.98
N PHE A 234 48.50 14.78 -39.78
CA PHE A 234 48.64 13.79 -38.71
C PHE A 234 48.37 14.42 -37.32
N ASP A 235 48.90 15.62 -37.06
CA ASP A 235 48.67 16.37 -35.81
C ASP A 235 47.19 16.64 -35.56
N GLU A 236 46.43 17.05 -36.57
CA GLU A 236 44.99 17.30 -36.45
C GLU A 236 44.22 16.02 -36.11
N VAL A 237 44.61 14.89 -36.71
CA VAL A 237 44.02 13.59 -36.41
C VAL A 237 44.37 13.14 -34.98
N TYR A 238 45.61 13.34 -34.52
CA TYR A 238 45.97 13.06 -33.13
C TYR A 238 45.15 13.88 -32.15
N ILE A 239 44.96 15.18 -32.40
CA ILE A 239 44.11 16.04 -31.57
C ILE A 239 42.67 15.52 -31.52
N ALA A 240 42.11 15.09 -32.66
CA ALA A 240 40.75 14.54 -32.71
C ALA A 240 40.62 13.24 -31.89
N ILE A 241 41.63 12.36 -31.94
CA ILE A 241 41.65 11.10 -31.18
C ILE A 241 41.80 11.38 -29.68
N GLU A 242 42.72 12.26 -29.28
CA GLU A 242 42.93 12.64 -27.89
C GLU A 242 41.68 13.26 -27.27
N LYS A 243 40.99 14.13 -28.02
CA LYS A 243 39.72 14.70 -27.58
C LYS A 243 38.71 13.62 -27.25
N LYS A 244 38.56 12.61 -28.11
CA LYS A 244 37.66 11.47 -27.85
C LYS A 244 38.08 10.66 -26.63
N LEU A 245 39.37 10.37 -26.48
CA LEU A 245 39.87 9.63 -25.32
C LEU A 245 39.59 10.38 -24.01
N ILE A 246 39.76 11.70 -23.98
CA ILE A 246 39.41 12.55 -22.83
C ILE A 246 37.90 12.49 -22.55
N GLU A 247 37.07 12.64 -23.58
CA GLU A 247 35.61 12.57 -23.44
C GLU A 247 35.16 11.20 -22.90
N ILE A 248 35.67 10.09 -23.45
CA ILE A 248 35.33 8.74 -22.99
C ILE A 248 35.81 8.50 -21.56
N ASN A 249 37.01 8.96 -21.20
CA ASN A 249 37.50 8.85 -19.81
C ASN A 249 36.59 9.60 -18.85
N GLY A 250 36.11 10.79 -19.21
CA GLY A 250 35.12 11.53 -18.43
C GLY A 250 33.80 10.75 -18.26
N LEU A 251 33.32 10.10 -19.33
CA LEU A 251 32.13 9.23 -19.25
C LEU A 251 32.37 8.00 -18.36
N GLN A 252 33.58 7.44 -18.38
CA GLN A 252 33.96 6.31 -17.52
C GLN A 252 33.96 6.72 -16.04
N ASP A 253 34.41 7.93 -15.73
CA ASP A 253 34.37 8.48 -14.37
C ASP A 253 32.92 8.69 -13.90
N ILE A 254 32.04 9.21 -14.76
CA ILE A 254 30.61 9.32 -14.46
C ILE A 254 30.00 7.93 -14.23
N TYR A 255 30.28 6.99 -15.14
CA TYR A 255 29.82 5.60 -15.06
C TYR A 255 30.17 4.94 -13.73
N ASN A 256 31.42 5.08 -13.28
CA ASN A 256 31.92 4.46 -12.04
C ASN A 256 31.26 5.03 -10.78
N ASN A 257 30.65 6.21 -10.85
CA ASN A 257 29.96 6.85 -9.73
C ASN A 257 28.46 6.55 -9.67
N ILE A 258 27.91 5.84 -10.65
CA ILE A 258 26.49 5.47 -10.66
C ILE A 258 26.25 4.34 -9.64
N SER A 259 25.30 4.55 -8.73
CA SER A 259 24.83 3.50 -7.83
C SER A 259 23.96 2.49 -8.61
N VAL A 260 24.22 1.20 -8.43
CA VAL A 260 23.63 0.15 -9.27
C VAL A 260 22.78 -0.80 -8.40
N PRO A 261 21.46 -0.87 -8.65
CA PRO A 261 20.62 -1.90 -8.06
C PRO A 261 21.09 -3.30 -8.47
N ALA A 262 21.03 -4.26 -7.56
CA ALA A 262 21.51 -5.62 -7.80
C ALA A 262 20.86 -6.29 -9.03
N SER A 263 19.57 -6.01 -9.27
CA SER A 263 18.83 -6.49 -10.44
C SER A 263 19.36 -5.98 -11.77
N LEU A 264 20.06 -4.84 -11.78
CA LEU A 264 20.55 -4.15 -12.97
C LEU A 264 22.08 -4.28 -13.17
N ALA A 265 22.77 -5.03 -12.30
CA ALA A 265 24.23 -5.19 -12.35
C ALA A 265 24.74 -5.74 -13.69
N ASN A 266 24.04 -6.73 -14.27
CA ASN A 266 24.40 -7.29 -15.57
C ASN A 266 24.21 -6.27 -16.70
N ASN A 267 23.11 -5.52 -16.68
CA ASN A 267 22.85 -4.46 -17.65
C ASN A 267 23.92 -3.36 -17.57
N HIS A 268 24.24 -2.90 -16.36
CA HIS A 268 25.30 -1.92 -16.14
C HIS A 268 26.66 -2.42 -16.69
N LYS A 269 27.04 -3.67 -16.40
CA LYS A 269 28.27 -4.30 -16.91
C LYS A 269 28.32 -4.40 -18.45
N MET A 270 27.19 -4.60 -19.12
CA MET A 270 27.16 -4.59 -20.59
C MET A 270 27.59 -3.23 -21.15
N PHE A 271 27.21 -2.13 -20.50
CA PHE A 271 27.61 -0.80 -20.91
C PHE A 271 29.11 -0.51 -20.67
N ASP A 272 29.69 -0.98 -19.56
CA ASP A 272 31.15 -0.91 -19.33
C ASP A 272 31.95 -1.59 -20.44
N ASN A 273 31.49 -2.74 -20.93
CA ASN A 273 32.14 -3.41 -22.06
C ASN A 273 32.08 -2.55 -23.33
N ILE A 274 30.97 -1.85 -23.58
CA ILE A 274 30.82 -0.95 -24.73
C ILE A 274 31.78 0.25 -24.61
N LEU A 275 31.88 0.86 -23.42
CA LEU A 275 32.85 1.93 -23.15
C LEU A 275 34.27 1.44 -23.45
N LYS A 276 34.67 0.29 -22.89
CA LYS A 276 35.99 -0.31 -23.12
C LYS A 276 36.27 -0.62 -24.58
N SER A 277 35.30 -1.18 -25.30
CA SER A 277 35.43 -1.45 -26.74
C SER A 277 35.66 -0.18 -27.54
N TYR A 278 34.96 0.91 -27.22
CA TYR A 278 35.16 2.19 -27.90
C TYR A 278 36.49 2.87 -27.52
N THR A 279 36.91 2.79 -26.25
CA THR A 279 38.22 3.28 -25.83
C THR A 279 39.34 2.54 -26.56
N ASN A 280 39.26 1.20 -26.64
CA ASN A 280 40.23 0.38 -27.36
C ASN A 280 40.27 0.74 -28.85
N TYR A 281 39.10 0.95 -29.48
CA TYR A 281 39.04 1.44 -30.86
C TYR A 281 39.82 2.75 -31.04
N CYS A 282 39.64 3.74 -30.16
CA CYS A 282 40.35 5.01 -30.24
C CYS A 282 41.87 4.85 -30.04
N MET A 283 42.30 4.02 -29.08
CA MET A 283 43.71 3.74 -28.86
C MET A 283 44.36 3.00 -30.03
N ASP A 284 43.69 1.99 -30.57
CA ASP A 284 44.18 1.22 -31.71
C ASP A 284 44.23 2.07 -32.99
N PHE A 285 43.27 3.00 -33.14
CA PHE A 285 43.29 3.98 -34.21
C PHE A 285 44.51 4.90 -34.09
N LYS A 286 44.78 5.44 -32.89
CA LYS A 286 45.99 6.24 -32.63
C LYS A 286 47.27 5.50 -33.01
N ASN A 287 47.40 4.26 -32.55
CA ASN A 287 48.56 3.42 -32.83
C ASN A 287 48.73 3.15 -34.34
N THR A 288 47.62 2.98 -35.06
CA THR A 288 47.63 2.76 -36.51
C THR A 288 48.01 4.03 -37.27
N VAL A 289 47.55 5.20 -36.81
CA VAL A 289 47.97 6.51 -37.36
C VAL A 289 49.47 6.72 -37.18
N THR A 290 50.05 6.40 -36.01
CA THR A 290 51.51 6.46 -35.78
C THR A 290 52.29 5.57 -36.75
N LYS A 291 51.84 4.32 -36.93
CA LYS A 291 52.46 3.44 -37.93
C LYS A 291 52.33 3.99 -39.34
N PHE A 292 51.23 4.66 -39.66
CA PHE A 292 51.03 5.26 -40.97
C PHE A 292 52.00 6.42 -41.22
N GLU A 293 52.18 7.31 -40.23
CA GLU A 293 53.13 8.42 -40.29
C GLU A 293 54.58 7.92 -40.48
N GLU A 294 55.01 6.93 -39.68
CA GLU A 294 56.36 6.37 -39.74
C GLU A 294 56.68 5.69 -41.08
N ASN A 295 55.67 5.15 -41.77
CA ASN A 295 55.81 4.37 -43.01
C ASN A 295 55.38 5.13 -44.27
N PHE A 296 55.12 6.44 -44.19
CA PHE A 296 54.57 7.26 -45.28
C PHE A 296 55.43 7.27 -46.58
N SER A 297 56.65 6.73 -46.52
CA SER A 297 57.62 6.69 -47.63
C SER A 297 57.82 5.31 -48.28
N GLN A 298 57.19 4.23 -47.77
CA GLN A 298 57.40 2.85 -48.26
C GLN A 298 56.16 2.26 -48.94
N ASP A 299 56.36 1.29 -49.83
CA ASP A 299 55.38 0.47 -50.59
C ASP A 299 54.36 -0.33 -49.72
N ASN A 300 54.24 -0.01 -48.42
CA ASN A 300 53.43 -0.70 -47.41
C ASN A 300 51.95 -0.26 -47.37
N SER A 301 51.46 0.46 -48.39
CA SER A 301 50.11 1.04 -48.41
C SER A 301 48.99 -0.01 -48.21
N SER A 302 49.21 -1.24 -48.69
CA SER A 302 48.24 -2.33 -48.58
C SER A 302 48.08 -2.90 -47.16
N GLU A 303 49.13 -2.85 -46.34
CA GLU A 303 49.08 -3.35 -44.96
C GLU A 303 48.40 -2.33 -44.04
N ILE A 304 48.77 -1.05 -44.17
CA ILE A 304 48.13 0.06 -43.43
C ILE A 304 46.63 0.10 -43.72
N LYS A 305 46.23 -0.06 -44.99
CA LYS A 305 44.81 -0.10 -45.37
C LYS A 305 44.05 -1.22 -44.63
N LYS A 306 44.62 -2.43 -44.53
CA LYS A 306 43.99 -3.55 -43.81
C LYS A 306 43.82 -3.28 -42.32
N LEU A 307 44.75 -2.55 -41.70
CA LEU A 307 44.62 -2.16 -40.29
C LEU A 307 43.42 -1.21 -40.11
N PHE A 308 43.28 -0.20 -40.96
CA PHE A 308 42.12 0.71 -40.92
C PHE A 308 40.79 -0.01 -41.25
N GLU A 309 40.76 -0.93 -42.20
CA GLU A 309 39.58 -1.78 -42.46
C GLU A 309 39.20 -2.64 -41.24
N SER A 310 40.18 -3.11 -40.45
CA SER A 310 39.90 -3.82 -39.21
C SER A 310 39.37 -2.91 -38.11
N LEU A 311 39.86 -1.67 -38.02
CA LEU A 311 39.37 -0.68 -37.07
C LEU A 311 37.93 -0.28 -37.36
N GLU A 312 37.57 -0.12 -38.62
CA GLU A 312 36.17 0.14 -39.03
C GLU A 312 35.24 -0.99 -38.58
N LYS A 313 35.63 -2.25 -38.76
CA LYS A 313 34.87 -3.40 -38.23
C LYS A 313 34.75 -3.39 -36.70
N ASN A 314 35.80 -3.01 -35.99
CA ASN A 314 35.76 -2.90 -34.52
C ASN A 314 34.79 -1.80 -34.07
N TYR A 315 34.78 -0.67 -34.77
CA TYR A 315 33.80 0.39 -34.54
C TYR A 315 32.38 -0.10 -34.82
N ASP A 316 32.12 -0.73 -35.97
CA ASP A 316 30.79 -1.24 -36.33
C ASP A 316 30.26 -2.26 -35.31
N SER A 317 31.14 -3.13 -34.81
CA SER A 317 30.81 -4.08 -33.74
C SER A 317 30.42 -3.37 -32.44
N THR A 318 31.13 -2.30 -32.09
CA THR A 318 30.85 -1.48 -30.90
C THR A 318 29.53 -0.72 -31.05
N ASP A 319 29.29 -0.12 -32.23
CA ASP A 319 28.05 0.58 -32.55
C ASP A 319 26.84 -0.36 -32.48
N LYS A 320 26.96 -1.55 -33.07
CA LYS A 320 25.94 -2.58 -32.98
C LYS A 320 25.66 -2.97 -31.53
N SER A 321 26.71 -3.22 -30.74
CA SER A 321 26.56 -3.60 -29.33
C SER A 321 25.86 -2.49 -28.52
N PHE A 322 26.15 -1.23 -28.82
CA PHE A 322 25.46 -0.08 -28.21
C PHE A 322 23.98 -0.03 -28.58
N ASN A 323 23.65 -0.22 -29.86
CA ASN A 323 22.25 -0.23 -30.30
C ASN A 323 21.46 -1.41 -29.69
N ASP A 324 22.08 -2.60 -29.62
CA ASP A 324 21.50 -3.77 -28.96
C ASP A 324 21.30 -3.54 -27.45
N TYR A 325 22.23 -2.82 -26.81
CA TYR A 325 22.10 -2.41 -25.41
C TYR A 325 20.90 -1.48 -25.19
N ILE A 326 20.75 -0.42 -26.01
CA ILE A 326 19.65 0.55 -25.89
C ILE A 326 18.29 -0.16 -25.99
N ASN A 327 18.14 -1.10 -26.93
CA ASN A 327 16.89 -1.85 -27.09
C ASN A 327 16.51 -2.64 -25.83
N ASN A 328 17.48 -3.21 -25.11
CA ASN A 328 17.25 -3.93 -23.87
C ASN A 328 17.06 -2.98 -22.67
N TYR A 329 17.77 -1.85 -22.68
CA TYR A 329 17.73 -0.83 -21.64
C TYR A 329 16.31 -0.26 -21.47
N ASP A 330 15.63 0.09 -22.56
CA ASP A 330 14.29 0.67 -22.51
C ASP A 330 13.25 -0.29 -21.91
N GLY A 331 13.36 -1.59 -22.22
CA GLY A 331 12.52 -2.62 -21.63
C GLY A 331 12.75 -2.79 -20.12
N ASN A 332 14.03 -2.80 -19.71
CA ASN A 332 14.39 -2.86 -18.29
C ASN A 332 13.90 -1.61 -17.54
N LYS A 333 14.06 -0.42 -18.14
CA LYS A 333 13.58 0.85 -17.58
C LYS A 333 12.09 0.77 -17.31
N ALA A 334 11.29 0.46 -18.32
CA ALA A 334 9.83 0.36 -18.17
C ALA A 334 9.42 -0.65 -17.08
N PHE A 335 10.10 -1.79 -16.98
CA PHE A 335 9.81 -2.80 -15.96
C PHE A 335 10.13 -2.32 -14.54
N TYR A 336 11.35 -1.85 -14.31
CA TYR A 336 11.87 -1.53 -12.97
C TYR A 336 11.45 -0.15 -12.45
N THR A 337 10.93 0.74 -13.30
CA THR A 337 10.32 2.02 -12.87
C THR A 337 8.82 1.93 -12.63
N ASP A 338 8.24 0.73 -12.64
CA ASP A 338 6.84 0.48 -12.28
C ASP A 338 6.77 -0.29 -10.95
N ILE A 339 6.19 0.36 -9.94
CA ILE A 339 6.07 -0.21 -8.58
C ILE A 339 5.26 -1.51 -8.53
N THR A 340 4.44 -1.79 -9.55
CA THR A 340 3.63 -3.02 -9.61
C THR A 340 4.45 -4.25 -10.03
N ASN A 341 5.62 -4.05 -10.66
CA ASN A 341 6.53 -5.10 -11.10
C ASN A 341 7.62 -5.44 -10.06
N LEU A 342 7.74 -4.62 -9.01
CA LEU A 342 8.61 -4.82 -7.85
C LEU A 342 7.81 -5.51 -6.73
#